data_AF-A0A355EME0-F1
#
_entry.id   AF-A0A355EME0-F1
#
_cell.length_a   1.000
_cell.length_b   1.000
_cell.length_c   1.000
_cell.angle_alpha   90.00
_cell.angle_beta   90.00
_cell.angle_gamma   90.00
#
_symmetry.space_group_name_H-M   'P 1'
#
loop_
_entity.id
_entity.type
_entity.pdbx_description
1 polymer ?
#
loop_
_entity_poly.entity_id
_entity_poly.type
_entity_poly.pdbx_seq_one_letter_code
_entity_poly.pdbx_strand_id
1 'polypeptide(L)'
;EPTSIETRLFEFARVARVTVREAGQDFQAVFEGYEADALAKGMVVVQVWLKLSRPFIGELVEYLRGRGYFFGGILPRWFGVDGLLMQKVMPRPNWEGIHLYSDRALAILEAVRHDWQSVMA
;
A
#
# COMPACT_ATOMS: atom_id res chain seq x y z
N GLU A 1 -14.20 15.98 -5.93
CA GLU A 1 -13.11 16.73 -5.26
C GLU A 1 -11.79 16.38 -5.96
N PRO A 2 -10.79 17.27 -5.99
CA PRO A 2 -9.47 16.96 -6.52
C PRO A 2 -8.72 15.98 -5.59
N THR A 3 -7.75 15.25 -6.14
CA THR A 3 -6.93 14.33 -5.36
C THR A 3 -6.03 15.07 -4.37
N SER A 4 -5.97 14.59 -3.13
CA SER A 4 -5.10 15.10 -2.07
C SER A 4 -4.30 13.95 -1.46
N ILE A 5 -2.98 14.05 -1.59
CA ILE A 5 -2.02 13.05 -1.11
C ILE A 5 -0.99 13.75 -0.20
N GLU A 6 -0.72 13.16 0.95
CA GLU A 6 0.38 13.54 1.83
C GLU A 6 1.47 12.47 1.74
N THR A 7 2.68 12.85 1.34
CA THR A 7 3.82 11.94 1.21
C THR A 7 4.88 12.22 2.27
N ARG A 8 5.41 11.16 2.90
CA ARG A 8 6.59 11.23 3.78
C ARG A 8 7.63 10.21 3.34
N LEU A 9 8.86 10.66 3.18
CA LEU A 9 9.98 9.80 2.79
C LEU A 9 10.84 9.46 4.00
N PHE A 10 11.20 8.19 4.14
CA PHE A 10 12.10 7.69 5.17
C PHE A 10 13.34 7.14 4.48
N GLU A 11 14.26 8.03 4.12
CA GLU A 11 15.42 7.71 3.26
C GLU A 11 16.29 6.60 3.84
N PHE A 12 16.53 6.63 5.16
CA PHE A 12 17.28 5.60 5.86
C PHE A 12 16.70 4.18 5.64
N ALA A 13 15.38 4.07 5.68
CA ALA A 13 14.68 2.79 5.49
C ALA A 13 14.28 2.55 4.01
N ARG A 14 14.52 3.53 3.13
CA ARG A 14 14.05 3.56 1.74
C ARG A 14 12.55 3.30 1.59
N VAL A 15 11.76 3.90 2.48
CA VAL A 15 10.29 3.78 2.49
C VAL A 15 9.64 5.11 2.11
N ALA A 16 8.75 5.09 1.12
CA ALA A 16 7.81 6.17 0.88
C ALA A 16 6.46 5.85 1.53
N ARG A 17 5.91 6.83 2.24
CA ARG A 17 4.60 6.74 2.86
C ARG A 17 3.63 7.72 2.20
N VAL A 18 2.64 7.22 1.48
CA VAL A 18 1.64 7.97 0.71
C VAL A 18 0.27 7.87 1.38
N THR A 19 -0.16 8.91 2.07
CA THR A 19 -1.50 8.97 2.67
C THR A 19 -2.48 9.62 1.71
N VAL A 20 -3.44 8.86 1.19
CA VAL A 20 -4.49 9.38 0.32
C VAL A 20 -5.58 10.01 1.19
N ARG A 21 -5.57 11.34 1.31
CA ARG A 21 -6.58 12.09 2.06
C ARG A 21 -7.88 12.10 1.28
N GLU A 22 -7.81 12.45 0.00
CA GLU A 22 -8.92 12.45 -0.94
C GLU A 22 -8.47 11.88 -2.28
N ALA A 23 -9.34 11.11 -2.92
CA ALA A 23 -9.12 10.55 -4.26
C ALA A 23 -10.21 11.09 -5.19
N GLY A 24 -9.77 11.92 -6.14
CA GLY A 24 -10.59 12.51 -7.19
C GLY A 24 -10.50 11.73 -8.50
N GLN A 25 -11.14 12.26 -9.55
CA GLN A 25 -11.05 11.71 -10.91
C GLN A 25 -9.62 11.76 -11.49
N ASP A 26 -8.80 12.67 -10.97
CA ASP A 26 -7.39 12.86 -11.30
C ASP A 26 -6.43 11.93 -10.52
N PHE A 27 -6.96 11.03 -9.68
CA PHE A 27 -6.14 10.23 -8.77
C PHE A 27 -5.04 9.47 -9.48
N GLN A 28 -5.34 8.83 -10.62
CA GLN A 28 -4.36 8.01 -11.33
C GLN A 28 -3.15 8.84 -11.75
N ALA A 29 -3.38 9.96 -12.44
CA ALA A 29 -2.31 10.85 -12.91
C ALA A 29 -1.50 11.44 -11.74
N VAL A 30 -2.18 11.85 -10.65
CA VAL A 30 -1.51 12.40 -9.47
C VAL A 30 -0.68 11.33 -8.77
N PHE A 31 -1.22 10.14 -8.57
CA PHE A 31 -0.54 9.03 -7.90
C PHE A 31 0.67 8.53 -8.69
N GLU A 32 0.57 8.44 -10.01
CA GLU A 32 1.68 8.05 -10.89
C GLU A 32 2.88 8.99 -10.75
N GLY A 33 2.64 10.30 -10.66
CA GLY A 33 3.69 11.28 -10.40
C GLY A 33 4.40 11.04 -9.06
N TYR A 34 3.63 10.78 -8.00
CA TYR A 34 4.20 10.47 -6.67
C TYR A 34 4.97 9.16 -6.64
N GLU A 35 4.45 8.11 -7.28
CA GLU A 35 5.13 6.82 -7.36
C GLU A 35 6.45 6.96 -8.12
N ALA A 36 6.45 7.60 -9.29
CA ALA A 36 7.64 7.82 -10.08
C ALA A 36 8.71 8.62 -9.33
N ASP A 37 8.31 9.69 -8.62
CA ASP A 37 9.22 10.50 -7.79
C ASP A 37 9.84 9.68 -6.64
N ALA A 38 9.03 8.88 -5.94
CA ALA A 38 9.52 8.00 -4.88
C ALA A 38 10.55 6.98 -5.40
N LEU A 39 10.28 6.38 -6.55
CA LEU A 39 11.18 5.44 -7.21
C LEU A 39 12.49 6.11 -7.66
N ALA A 40 12.40 7.30 -8.25
CA ALA A 40 13.56 8.08 -8.67
C ALA A 40 14.48 8.45 -7.49
N LYS A 41 13.90 8.62 -6.30
CA LYS A 41 14.61 8.86 -5.03
C LYS A 41 15.16 7.57 -4.38
N GLY A 42 15.03 6.42 -5.05
CA GLY A 42 15.57 5.14 -4.58
C GLY A 42 14.77 4.49 -3.47
N MET A 43 13.50 4.85 -3.30
CA MET A 43 12.60 4.16 -2.36
C MET A 43 12.28 2.77 -2.90
N VAL A 44 12.39 1.76 -2.04
CA VAL A 44 12.20 0.34 -2.38
C VAL A 44 10.95 -0.26 -1.74
N VAL A 45 10.26 0.53 -0.93
CA VAL A 45 8.95 0.23 -0.37
C VAL A 45 8.08 1.48 -0.54
N VAL A 46 6.90 1.31 -1.11
CA VAL A 46 5.87 2.36 -1.16
C VAL A 46 4.64 1.86 -0.42
N GLN A 47 4.25 2.58 0.62
CA GLN A 47 3.08 2.31 1.44
C GLN A 47 1.99 3.31 1.12
N VAL A 48 0.75 2.84 0.92
CA VAL A 48 -0.41 3.67 0.58
C VAL A 48 -1.50 3.47 1.63
N TRP A 49 -1.89 4.53 2.32
CA TRP A 49 -3.02 4.50 3.26
C TRP A 49 -4.27 5.01 2.57
N LEU A 50 -5.33 4.21 2.60
CA LEU A 50 -6.63 4.50 2.02
C LEU A 50 -7.72 4.52 3.07
N LYS A 51 -8.67 5.45 2.96
CA LYS A 51 -9.90 5.46 3.76
C LYS A 51 -10.90 4.44 3.20
N LEU A 52 -11.36 3.50 4.02
CA LEU A 52 -12.35 2.51 3.60
C LEU A 52 -13.77 3.05 3.48
N SER A 53 -14.03 4.26 3.99
CA SER A 53 -15.34 4.90 3.93
C SER A 53 -15.72 5.48 2.55
N ARG A 54 -14.84 5.39 1.55
CA ARG A 54 -15.10 5.90 0.20
C ARG A 54 -15.88 4.85 -0.61
N PRO A 55 -16.99 5.21 -1.28
CA PRO A 55 -17.82 4.23 -1.99
C PRO A 55 -17.09 3.55 -3.17
N PHE A 56 -16.13 4.24 -3.78
CA PHE A 56 -15.30 3.75 -4.89
C PHE A 56 -13.98 3.12 -4.43
N ILE A 57 -13.83 2.82 -3.14
CA ILE A 57 -12.57 2.31 -2.60
C ILE A 57 -12.12 1.00 -3.28
N GLY A 58 -13.07 0.16 -3.68
CA GLY A 58 -12.78 -1.08 -4.41
C GLY A 58 -12.02 -0.82 -5.71
N GLU A 59 -12.47 0.14 -6.52
CA GLU A 59 -11.81 0.51 -7.78
C GLU A 59 -10.40 1.06 -7.53
N LEU A 60 -10.23 1.85 -6.47
CA LEU A 60 -8.93 2.41 -6.09
C LEU A 60 -7.95 1.30 -5.67
N VAL A 61 -8.45 0.30 -4.94
CA VAL A 61 -7.68 -0.90 -4.57
C VAL A 61 -7.29 -1.68 -5.82
N GLU A 62 -8.21 -1.98 -6.72
CA GLU A 62 -7.91 -2.71 -7.97
C GLU A 62 -6.90 -1.97 -8.86
N TYR A 63 -7.01 -0.64 -8.95
CA TYR A 63 -6.03 0.18 -9.65
C TYR A 63 -4.62 0.00 -9.05
N LEU A 64 -4.48 0.08 -7.72
CA LEU A 64 -3.20 -0.12 -7.05
C LEU A 64 -2.71 -1.56 -7.19
N ARG A 65 -3.59 -2.56 -7.12
CA ARG A 65 -3.25 -3.97 -7.36
C ARG A 65 -2.66 -4.19 -8.74
N GLY A 66 -3.25 -3.60 -9.78
CA GLY A 66 -2.71 -3.60 -11.14
C GLY A 66 -1.32 -2.97 -11.28
N ARG A 67 -0.83 -2.28 -10.25
CA ARG A 67 0.51 -1.69 -10.18
C ARG A 67 1.46 -2.44 -9.24
N GLY A 68 1.08 -3.62 -8.74
CA GLY A 68 1.89 -4.44 -7.85
C GLY A 68 1.76 -4.09 -6.37
N TYR A 69 0.73 -3.34 -5.97
CA TYR A 69 0.43 -3.12 -4.56
C TYR A 69 -0.43 -4.25 -4.00
N PHE A 70 -0.02 -4.81 -2.88
CA PHE A 70 -0.72 -5.87 -2.16
C PHE A 70 -1.12 -5.41 -0.76
N PHE A 71 -1.88 -6.26 -0.08
CA PHE A 71 -2.35 -6.03 1.28
C PHE A 71 -1.20 -5.83 2.28
N GLY A 72 -1.27 -4.73 3.02
CA GLY A 72 -0.34 -4.43 4.12
C GLY A 72 -0.98 -4.44 5.51
N GLY A 73 -2.30 -4.23 5.61
CA GLY A 73 -3.00 -4.32 6.88
C GLY A 73 -4.32 -3.56 6.91
N ILE A 74 -5.20 -3.96 7.84
CA ILE A 74 -6.39 -3.18 8.20
C ILE A 74 -6.02 -2.26 9.35
N LEU A 75 -6.48 -1.01 9.30
CA LEU A 75 -6.17 0.03 10.27
C LEU A 75 -7.47 0.59 10.88
N PRO A 76 -7.99 -0.03 11.94
CA PRO A 76 -9.22 0.43 12.57
C PRO A 76 -9.09 1.87 13.05
N ARG A 77 -10.10 2.70 12.79
CA ARG A 77 -10.20 4.11 13.23
C ARG A 77 -9.05 5.04 12.80
N TRP A 78 -8.18 4.63 11.88
CA TRP A 78 -6.97 5.38 11.49
C TRP A 78 -7.25 6.81 11.01
N PHE A 79 -8.36 7.00 10.30
CA PHE A 79 -8.77 8.30 9.78
C PHE A 79 -9.94 8.92 10.56
N GLY A 80 -10.21 8.43 11.78
CA GLY A 80 -11.52 8.56 12.42
C GLY A 80 -12.57 7.59 11.84
N VAL A 81 -12.22 6.90 10.75
CA VAL A 81 -12.88 5.75 10.14
C VAL A 81 -11.80 4.70 9.86
N ASP A 82 -12.22 3.49 9.47
CA ASP A 82 -11.28 2.42 9.16
C ASP A 82 -10.48 2.72 7.89
N GLY A 83 -9.23 2.27 7.89
CA GLY A 83 -8.31 2.42 6.78
C GLY A 83 -7.76 1.08 6.31
N LEU A 84 -7.21 1.12 5.10
CA LEU A 84 -6.46 0.03 4.49
C LEU A 84 -5.04 0.51 4.20
N LEU A 85 -4.06 -0.28 4.61
CA LEU A 85 -2.68 -0.16 4.15
C LEU A 85 -2.50 -1.09 2.96
N MET A 86 -2.13 -0.52 1.82
CA MET A 86 -1.55 -1.27 0.71
C MET A 86 -0.06 -0.98 0.62
N GLN A 87 0.72 -1.92 0.09
CA GLN A 87 2.15 -1.74 -0.04
C GLN A 87 2.69 -2.39 -1.31
N LYS A 88 3.76 -1.81 -1.84
CA LYS A 88 4.56 -2.37 -2.92
C LYS A 88 6.00 -2.44 -2.44
N VAL A 89 6.63 -3.60 -2.63
CA VAL A 89 8.00 -3.88 -2.22
C VAL A 89 8.76 -4.34 -3.46
N MET A 90 9.78 -3.59 -3.84
CA MET A 90 10.48 -3.78 -5.11
C MET A 90 11.41 -5.01 -5.05
N PRO A 91 12.17 -5.24 -3.95
CA PRO A 91 12.81 -6.53 -3.72
C PRO A 91 11.78 -7.60 -3.34
N ARG A 92 12.10 -8.88 -3.56
CA ARG A 92 11.34 -9.97 -2.95
C ARG A 92 11.38 -9.82 -1.42
N PRO A 93 10.21 -9.78 -0.74
CA PRO A 93 10.20 -9.80 0.72
C PRO A 93 10.91 -11.05 1.27
N ASN A 94 11.62 -10.91 2.38
CA ASN A 94 12.26 -12.04 3.06
C ASN A 94 11.20 -12.85 3.83
N TRP A 95 10.42 -13.65 3.10
CA TRP A 95 9.38 -14.49 3.67
C TRP A 95 9.95 -15.56 4.61
N GLU A 96 11.10 -16.12 4.23
CA GLU A 96 11.77 -17.21 4.93
C GLU A 96 12.36 -16.78 6.28
N GLY A 97 12.63 -15.49 6.46
CA GLY A 97 13.11 -14.91 7.73
C GLY A 97 12.02 -14.53 8.74
N ILE A 98 10.73 -14.75 8.42
CA ILE A 98 9.62 -14.40 9.31
C ILE A 98 9.37 -15.56 10.29
N HIS A 99 9.59 -15.31 11.58
CA HIS A 99 9.35 -16.29 12.65
C HIS A 99 8.03 -15.98 13.39
N LEU A 100 7.08 -16.91 13.34
CA LEU A 100 5.75 -16.78 13.94
C LEU A 100 5.47 -17.96 14.87
N TYR A 101 4.75 -17.70 15.97
CA TYR A 101 4.54 -18.66 17.06
C TYR A 101 3.06 -19.00 17.31
N SER A 102 2.18 -18.70 16.36
CA SER A 102 0.76 -19.06 16.45
C SER A 102 0.18 -19.39 15.08
N ASP A 103 -0.77 -20.34 15.05
CA ASP A 103 -1.48 -20.74 13.84
C ASP A 103 -2.19 -19.56 13.17
N ARG A 104 -2.75 -18.65 13.98
CA ARG A 104 -3.38 -17.43 13.48
C ARG A 104 -2.39 -16.54 12.74
N ALA A 105 -1.20 -16.33 13.29
CA ALA A 105 -0.19 -15.51 12.64
C ALA A 105 0.30 -16.15 11.33
N LEU A 106 0.49 -17.48 11.32
CA LEU A 106 0.85 -18.24 10.12
C LEU A 106 -0.21 -18.09 9.01
N ALA A 107 -1.50 -18.20 9.37
CA ALA A 107 -2.61 -17.99 8.43
C ALA A 107 -2.63 -16.56 7.85
N ILE A 108 -2.34 -15.54 8.67
CA ILE A 108 -2.23 -14.16 8.19
C ILE A 108 -1.04 -14.00 7.23
N LEU A 109 0.12 -14.57 7.55
CA LEU A 109 1.29 -14.53 6.68
C LEU A 109 0.99 -15.16 5.33
N GLU A 110 0.34 -16.32 5.32
CA GLU A 110 -0.01 -17.02 4.09
C GLU A 110 -0.99 -16.20 3.24
N ALA A 111 -2.00 -15.57 3.85
CA ALA A 111 -2.91 -14.68 3.14
C ALA A 111 -2.19 -13.48 2.52
N VAL A 112 -1.28 -12.83 3.25
CA VAL A 112 -0.48 -11.69 2.75
C VAL A 112 0.44 -12.13 1.62
N ARG A 113 1.10 -13.29 1.75
CA ARG A 113 2.01 -13.83 0.76
C ARG A 113 1.29 -14.22 -0.53
N HIS A 114 0.13 -14.86 -0.43
CA HIS A 114 -0.71 -15.15 -1.59
C HIS A 114 -1.16 -13.88 -2.30
N ASP A 115 -1.57 -12.86 -1.54
CA ASP A 115 -1.97 -11.59 -2.14
C ASP A 115 -0.81 -10.91 -2.86
N TRP A 116 0.38 -10.88 -2.25
CA TRP A 116 1.61 -10.41 -2.91
C TRP A 116 1.89 -11.17 -4.20
N GLN A 117 1.84 -12.51 -4.19
CA GLN A 117 2.07 -13.32 -5.39
C GLN A 117 1.07 -12.99 -6.51
N SER A 118 -0.19 -12.70 -6.15
CA SER A 118 -1.25 -12.41 -7.13
C SER A 118 -1.04 -11.11 -7.91
N VAL A 119 -0.24 -10.17 -7.38
CA VAL A 119 0.03 -8.86 -8.02
C VAL A 119 1.42 -8.76 -8.66
N MET A 120 2.20 -9.85 -8.64
CA MET A 120 3.54 -9.92 -9.22
C MET A 120 3.57 -10.56 -10.62
N ALA A 121 2.41 -10.90 -11.18
CA ALA A 121 2.25 -11.53 -12.49
C ALA A 121 2.62 -10.62 -13.66
#